data_AF-A0A6H5J837-F1
#
_entry.id   AF-A0A6H5J837-F1
#
_cell.length_a   1.000
_cell.length_b   1.000
_cell.length_c   1.000
_cell.angle_alpha   90.00
_cell.angle_beta   90.00
_cell.angle_gamma   90.00
#
_symmetry.space_group_name_H-M   'P 1'
#
loop_
_entity.id
_entity.type
_entity.pdbx_description
1 polymer ?
#
loop_
_entity_poly.entity_id
_entity_poly.type
_entity_poly.pdbx_seq_one_letter_code
_entity_poly.pdbx_strand_id
1 'polypeptide(L)'
;MSPRLVKIIDKEEIPADVVLLTSSEPGGVAYIETANIDGETNLKIRTSAPTRPGQPPGPLWPSAEELHGVRMELEYEAPNARIHFFTGTLTLHDGAGGPQDDSGEGGGGGTGSRDVPVDQSNLLLRGARLRNTKWAIGVVAYTGRESKIAQNARSVPSKQSNLDKVTNKIMFVIFTCMAVVTTLSLVGYLVFEAENDDKLYYLCYDSDNSPVPLFRDNCESADSSSSVGQWFTFLILYNNFVPISLYVTLEMVNFIQAAFIDEDILMYDETQVRAGQEK
;
A
#
# COMPACT_ATOMS: atom_id res chain seq x y z
N MET A 1 -10.57 -25.61 6.80
CA MET A 1 -11.32 -24.61 5.99
C MET A 1 -11.63 -25.29 4.67
N SER A 2 -12.89 -25.34 4.19
CA SER A 2 -13.20 -26.13 2.99
C SER A 2 -12.44 -25.59 1.77
N PRO A 3 -11.62 -26.41 1.09
CA PRO A 3 -10.85 -25.97 -0.06
C PRO A 3 -11.78 -25.50 -1.17
N ARG A 4 -11.57 -24.27 -1.67
CA ARG A 4 -12.31 -23.75 -2.82
C ARG A 4 -11.52 -24.07 -4.10
N LEU A 5 -12.19 -24.72 -5.03
CA LEU A 5 -11.67 -24.99 -6.37
C LEU A 5 -11.79 -23.74 -7.22
N VAL A 6 -10.79 -23.49 -8.06
CA VAL A 6 -10.78 -22.41 -9.03
C VAL A 6 -10.41 -22.99 -10.40
N LYS A 7 -11.18 -22.60 -11.41
CA LYS A 7 -10.87 -22.84 -12.82
C LYS A 7 -10.33 -21.54 -13.40
N ILE A 8 -9.15 -21.61 -14.01
CA ILE A 8 -8.43 -20.50 -14.64
C ILE A 8 -8.42 -20.77 -16.14
N ILE A 9 -8.75 -19.77 -16.95
CA ILE A 9 -8.80 -19.89 -18.42
C ILE A 9 -7.51 -19.32 -19.03
N ASP A 10 -7.16 -19.77 -20.24
CA ASP A 10 -6.00 -19.23 -20.99
C ASP A 10 -6.00 -17.70 -21.02
N LYS A 11 -4.82 -17.11 -20.78
CA LYS A 11 -4.54 -15.67 -20.70
C LYS A 11 -5.14 -14.93 -19.51
N GLU A 12 -5.86 -15.61 -18.62
CA GLU A 12 -6.31 -15.01 -17.36
C GLU A 12 -5.17 -14.91 -16.33
N GLU A 13 -5.28 -13.91 -15.47
CA GLU A 13 -4.40 -13.75 -14.33
C GLU A 13 -4.87 -14.63 -13.17
N ILE A 14 -3.92 -15.32 -12.54
CA ILE A 14 -4.20 -16.23 -11.45
C ILE A 14 -4.58 -15.41 -10.20
N PRO A 15 -5.77 -15.63 -9.60
CA PRO A 15 -6.34 -14.72 -8.59
C PRO A 15 -5.73 -14.88 -7.18
N ALA A 16 -5.15 -16.05 -6.89
CA ALA A 16 -4.64 -16.45 -5.58
C ALA A 16 -3.52 -17.48 -5.77
N ASP A 17 -2.77 -17.83 -4.72
CA ASP A 17 -1.79 -18.92 -4.86
C ASP A 17 -2.55 -20.25 -4.88
N VAL A 18 -2.46 -21.00 -5.98
CA VAL A 18 -3.30 -22.17 -6.28
C VAL A 18 -2.41 -23.39 -6.53
N VAL A 19 -2.70 -24.51 -5.86
CA VAL A 19 -2.06 -25.79 -6.16
C VAL A 19 -2.78 -26.43 -7.34
N LEU A 20 -2.03 -26.73 -8.40
CA LEU A 20 -2.55 -27.30 -9.64
C LEU A 20 -2.97 -28.77 -9.43
N LEU A 21 -4.22 -29.07 -9.76
CA LEU A 21 -4.78 -30.42 -9.68
C LEU A 21 -4.86 -31.08 -11.05
N THR A 22 -5.32 -30.35 -12.06
CA THR A 22 -5.45 -30.83 -13.44
C THR A 22 -5.47 -29.66 -14.42
N SER A 23 -5.15 -29.91 -15.69
CA SER A 23 -5.04 -28.91 -16.76
C SER A 23 -5.47 -29.50 -18.09
N SER A 24 -5.69 -28.63 -19.09
CA SER A 24 -6.03 -29.07 -20.44
C SER A 24 -4.92 -29.80 -21.18
N GLU A 25 -3.66 -29.56 -20.81
CA GLU A 25 -2.52 -30.17 -21.50
C GLU A 25 -2.26 -31.61 -21.03
N PRO A 26 -1.80 -32.49 -21.93
CA PRO A 26 -1.40 -33.85 -21.58
C PRO A 26 -0.33 -33.86 -20.47
N GLY A 27 -0.45 -34.79 -19.52
CA GLY A 27 0.47 -34.86 -18.38
C GLY A 27 0.18 -33.86 -17.25
N GLY A 28 -0.94 -33.13 -17.33
CA GLY A 28 -1.36 -32.24 -16.24
C GLY A 28 -0.41 -31.07 -16.05
N VAL A 29 0.11 -30.55 -17.17
CA VAL A 29 1.06 -29.44 -17.23
C VAL A 29 0.32 -28.12 -17.50
N ALA A 30 0.73 -27.05 -16.83
CA ALA A 30 0.30 -25.68 -17.10
C ALA A 30 1.51 -24.79 -17.34
N TYR A 31 1.44 -23.90 -18.33
CA TYR A 31 2.47 -22.90 -18.55
C TYR A 31 2.01 -21.57 -17.96
N ILE A 32 2.87 -20.97 -17.14
CA ILE A 32 2.60 -19.67 -16.54
C ILE A 32 3.66 -18.65 -16.95
N GLU A 33 3.23 -17.43 -17.21
CA GLU A 33 4.07 -16.27 -17.42
C GLU A 33 4.20 -15.52 -16.09
N THR A 34 5.43 -15.35 -15.60
CA THR A 34 5.72 -14.67 -14.32
C THR A 34 6.31 -13.29 -14.49
N ALA A 35 6.19 -12.69 -15.67
CA ALA A 35 6.69 -11.34 -15.97
C ALA A 35 6.23 -10.29 -14.92
N ASN A 36 5.03 -10.43 -14.38
CA ASN A 36 4.48 -9.55 -13.34
C ASN A 36 5.07 -9.75 -11.94
N ILE A 37 5.80 -10.84 -11.70
CA ILE A 37 6.32 -11.25 -10.38
C ILE A 37 7.83 -11.05 -10.30
N ASP A 38 8.57 -11.63 -11.26
CA ASP A 38 10.04 -11.63 -11.27
C ASP A 38 10.65 -10.98 -12.53
N GLY A 39 9.81 -10.49 -13.46
CA GLY A 39 10.27 -9.87 -14.70
C GLY A 39 10.82 -10.86 -15.72
N GLU A 40 10.73 -12.17 -15.47
CA GLU A 40 11.13 -13.18 -16.44
C GLU A 40 10.06 -13.31 -17.54
N THR A 41 10.49 -13.26 -18.81
CA THR A 41 9.62 -13.40 -19.99
C THR A 41 9.40 -14.83 -20.42
N ASN A 42 10.17 -15.77 -19.86
CA ASN A 42 10.06 -17.19 -20.18
C ASN A 42 8.84 -17.80 -19.50
N LEU A 43 8.17 -18.70 -20.22
CA LEU A 43 7.10 -19.51 -19.65
C LEU A 43 7.67 -20.52 -18.66
N LYS A 44 7.16 -20.51 -17.44
CA LYS A 44 7.48 -21.49 -16.40
C LYS A 44 6.50 -22.65 -16.48
N ILE A 45 7.03 -23.86 -16.44
CA ILE A 45 6.26 -25.09 -16.46
C ILE A 45 5.86 -25.43 -15.03
N ARG A 46 4.55 -25.64 -14.82
CA ARG A 46 3.99 -26.14 -13.57
C ARG A 46 3.29 -27.46 -13.85
N THR A 47 3.42 -28.41 -12.94
CA THR A 47 2.85 -29.74 -13.11
C THR A 47 1.85 -30.00 -12.00
N SER A 48 0.75 -30.68 -12.29
CA SER A 48 -0.15 -31.21 -11.28
C SER A 48 0.61 -32.18 -10.36
N ALA A 49 0.11 -32.32 -9.13
CA ALA A 49 0.69 -33.25 -8.16
C ALA A 49 0.60 -34.70 -8.70
N PRO A 50 1.62 -35.54 -8.48
CA PRO A 50 1.63 -36.90 -9.02
C PRO A 50 0.57 -37.78 -8.34
N THR A 51 -0.06 -38.66 -9.11
CA THR A 51 -1.06 -39.62 -8.58
C THR A 51 -0.47 -40.61 -7.59
N ARG A 52 0.84 -40.87 -7.65
CA ARG A 52 1.57 -41.77 -6.74
C ARG A 52 2.97 -41.23 -6.40
N PRO A 53 3.46 -41.43 -5.18
CA PRO A 53 4.86 -41.18 -4.84
C PRO A 53 5.78 -42.00 -5.76
N GLY A 54 6.68 -41.34 -6.50
CA GLY A 54 7.66 -42.00 -7.37
C GLY A 54 7.23 -42.26 -8.82
N GLN A 55 5.99 -41.90 -9.21
CA GLN A 55 5.56 -41.92 -10.61
C GLN A 55 5.85 -40.56 -11.28
N PRO A 56 6.12 -40.50 -12.60
CA PRO A 56 6.25 -39.22 -13.31
C PRO A 56 5.02 -38.32 -13.10
N PRO A 57 5.20 -36.98 -13.12
CA PRO A 57 4.11 -36.03 -12.98
C PRO A 57 3.04 -36.31 -14.04
N GLY A 58 1.79 -36.38 -13.58
CA GLY A 58 0.62 -36.67 -14.37
C GLY A 58 -0.62 -36.16 -13.66
N PRO A 59 -1.72 -35.88 -14.37
CA PRO A 59 -2.91 -35.30 -13.78
C PRO A 59 -3.52 -36.28 -12.78
N LEU A 60 -3.82 -35.80 -11.57
CA LEU A 60 -4.56 -36.56 -10.55
C LEU A 60 -5.93 -37.00 -11.07
N TRP A 61 -6.53 -36.17 -11.94
CA TRP A 61 -7.78 -36.43 -12.63
C TRP A 61 -7.66 -36.08 -14.12
N PRO A 62 -7.88 -37.03 -15.03
CA PRO A 62 -7.83 -36.80 -16.48
C PRO A 62 -8.93 -35.86 -16.98
N SER A 63 -10.04 -35.68 -16.25
CA SER A 63 -11.12 -34.75 -16.62
C SER A 63 -11.59 -33.91 -15.43
N ALA A 64 -12.01 -32.67 -15.71
CA ALA A 64 -12.60 -31.77 -14.74
C ALA A 64 -13.88 -32.33 -14.09
N GLU A 65 -14.60 -33.20 -14.80
CA GLU A 65 -15.86 -33.81 -14.34
C GLU A 65 -15.63 -34.81 -13.20
N GLU A 66 -14.47 -35.45 -13.15
CA GLU A 66 -14.11 -36.42 -12.10
C GLU A 66 -13.74 -35.75 -10.78
N LEU A 67 -13.58 -34.42 -10.78
CA LEU A 67 -13.32 -33.65 -9.57
C LEU A 67 -14.60 -33.42 -8.74
N HIS A 68 -15.78 -33.72 -9.29
CA HIS A 68 -17.04 -33.60 -8.58
C HIS A 68 -17.15 -34.65 -7.46
N GLY A 69 -17.32 -34.18 -6.23
CA GLY A 69 -17.54 -35.03 -5.06
C GLY A 69 -16.27 -35.52 -4.38
N VAL A 70 -15.08 -35.21 -4.91
CA VAL A 70 -13.80 -35.52 -4.28
C VAL A 70 -13.68 -34.76 -2.96
N ARG A 71 -13.36 -35.50 -1.88
CA ARG A 71 -12.96 -34.92 -0.60
C ARG A 71 -11.44 -34.92 -0.51
N MET A 72 -10.89 -33.72 -0.37
CA MET A 72 -9.45 -33.50 -0.24
C MET A 72 -9.19 -32.53 0.91
N GLU A 73 -8.06 -32.69 1.57
CA GLU A 73 -7.54 -31.76 2.56
C GLU A 73 -6.12 -31.37 2.16
N LEU A 74 -5.82 -30.08 2.23
CA LEU A 74 -4.54 -29.52 1.83
C LEU A 74 -3.88 -28.95 3.08
N GLU A 75 -2.81 -29.59 3.52
CA GLU A 75 -1.92 -29.08 4.57
C GLU A 75 -0.69 -28.46 3.92
N TYR A 76 -0.26 -27.29 4.39
CA TYR A 76 0.85 -26.56 3.78
C TYR A 76 1.54 -25.67 4.81
N GLU A 77 2.75 -25.23 4.48
CA GLU A 77 3.53 -24.33 5.33
C GLU A 77 2.82 -22.99 5.63
N ALA A 78 3.27 -22.28 6.67
CA ALA A 78 2.74 -20.96 6.98
C ALA A 78 3.10 -19.93 5.88
N PRO A 79 2.25 -18.89 5.67
CA PRO A 79 2.51 -17.83 4.69
C PRO A 79 3.90 -17.21 4.84
N ASN A 80 4.66 -17.15 3.75
CA ASN A 80 6.01 -16.59 3.74
C ASN A 80 6.32 -15.90 2.42
N ALA A 81 7.30 -14.99 2.41
CA ALA A 81 7.67 -14.19 1.24
C ALA A 81 8.56 -14.92 0.22
N ARG A 82 8.93 -16.19 0.46
CA ARG A 82 9.84 -16.95 -0.44
C ARG A 82 9.04 -17.48 -1.63
N ILE A 83 9.07 -16.73 -2.74
CA ILE A 83 8.32 -17.06 -3.98
C ILE A 83 8.78 -18.35 -4.69
N HIS A 84 9.97 -18.86 -4.40
CA HIS A 84 10.53 -20.07 -5.02
C HIS A 84 10.47 -21.31 -4.13
N PHE A 85 9.88 -21.20 -2.94
CA PHE A 85 9.77 -22.30 -2.00
C PHE A 85 8.31 -22.51 -1.63
N PHE A 86 7.84 -23.74 -1.69
CA PHE A 86 6.53 -24.16 -1.22
C PHE A 86 6.62 -25.64 -0.87
N THR A 87 6.00 -26.02 0.25
CA THR A 87 5.90 -27.41 0.70
C THR A 87 4.52 -27.60 1.32
N GLY A 88 3.85 -28.67 0.93
CA GLY A 88 2.59 -29.10 1.49
C GLY A 88 2.31 -30.57 1.19
N THR A 89 1.18 -31.05 1.70
CA THR A 89 0.68 -32.40 1.50
C THR A 89 -0.81 -32.33 1.21
N LEU A 90 -1.22 -32.93 0.10
CA LEU A 90 -2.62 -33.08 -0.30
C LEU A 90 -3.08 -34.47 0.10
N THR A 91 -3.98 -34.54 1.07
CA THR A 91 -4.61 -35.79 1.54
C THR A 91 -5.94 -35.98 0.82
N LEU A 92 -6.17 -37.17 0.29
CA LEU A 92 -7.32 -37.49 -0.55
C LEU A 92 -8.06 -38.66 0.10
N HIS A 93 -9.32 -38.44 0.45
CA HIS A 93 -10.13 -39.46 1.13
C HIS A 93 -10.86 -40.33 0.09
N ASP A 94 -10.55 -41.63 0.08
CA ASP A 94 -11.20 -42.60 -0.81
C ASP A 94 -12.63 -42.86 -0.34
N GLY A 95 -13.58 -42.32 -1.10
CA GLY A 95 -15.01 -42.48 -0.88
C GLY A 95 -15.92 -41.91 -1.96
N ALA A 96 -15.38 -41.16 -2.94
CA ALA A 96 -16.15 -40.61 -4.06
C ALA A 96 -15.25 -40.40 -5.28
N GLY A 97 -15.21 -41.38 -6.19
CA GLY A 97 -14.78 -41.20 -7.58
C GLY A 97 -13.29 -41.01 -7.87
N GLY A 98 -12.39 -41.34 -6.93
CA GLY A 98 -10.95 -41.36 -7.23
C GLY A 98 -10.58 -42.44 -8.27
N PRO A 99 -9.47 -42.30 -9.03
CA PRO A 99 -9.00 -43.32 -9.94
C PRO A 99 -8.83 -44.65 -9.20
N GLN A 100 -9.56 -45.68 -9.64
CA GLN A 100 -9.62 -46.98 -8.99
C GLN A 100 -8.25 -47.67 -9.05
N ASP A 101 -7.66 -47.95 -7.89
CA ASP A 101 -6.44 -48.74 -7.77
C ASP A 101 -6.74 -50.21 -8.11
N ASP A 102 -6.16 -50.71 -9.20
CA ASP A 102 -6.27 -52.12 -9.63
C ASP A 102 -5.06 -52.98 -9.21
N SER A 103 -4.24 -52.48 -8.28
CA SER A 103 -3.12 -53.23 -7.71
C SER A 103 -3.33 -53.47 -6.23
N GLY A 104 -3.88 -54.65 -5.90
CA GLY A 104 -4.02 -55.11 -4.53
C GLY A 104 -2.67 -55.45 -3.92
N GLU A 105 -2.35 -54.80 -2.79
CA GLU A 105 -1.47 -55.33 -1.76
C GLU A 105 -1.87 -54.78 -0.38
N GLY A 106 -2.40 -55.66 0.47
CA GLY A 106 -2.18 -55.59 1.92
C GLY A 106 -3.11 -54.77 2.81
N GLY A 107 -4.28 -55.35 3.14
CA GLY A 107 -4.70 -55.56 4.55
C GLY A 107 -5.10 -54.36 5.44
N GLY A 108 -6.40 -54.26 5.73
CA GLY A 108 -6.94 -53.59 6.92
C GLY A 108 -8.11 -52.68 6.61
N GLY A 109 -9.31 -53.01 7.13
CA GLY A 109 -10.52 -52.22 6.96
C GLY A 109 -10.41 -50.84 7.61
N GLY A 110 -10.02 -49.84 6.82
CA GLY A 110 -10.03 -48.43 7.17
C GLY A 110 -10.30 -47.61 5.92
N THR A 111 -11.08 -46.55 6.06
CA THR A 111 -11.25 -45.50 5.04
C THR A 111 -9.89 -45.03 4.55
N GLY A 112 -9.48 -45.43 3.34
CA GLY A 112 -8.18 -45.10 2.77
C GLY A 112 -8.04 -43.59 2.58
N SER A 113 -7.00 -42.99 3.15
CA SER A 113 -6.55 -41.64 2.83
C SER A 113 -5.21 -41.77 2.13
N ARG A 114 -5.05 -41.15 0.96
CA ARG A 114 -3.79 -41.13 0.22
C ARG A 114 -3.17 -39.74 0.31
N ASP A 115 -1.89 -39.69 0.66
CA ASP A 115 -1.17 -38.44 0.88
C ASP A 115 -0.19 -38.18 -0.27
N VAL A 116 -0.30 -37.01 -0.90
CA VAL A 116 0.50 -36.61 -2.06
C VAL A 116 1.31 -35.36 -1.71
N PRO A 117 2.65 -35.40 -1.77
CA PRO A 117 3.46 -34.21 -1.52
C PRO A 117 3.27 -33.18 -2.64
N VAL A 118 3.18 -31.91 -2.26
CA VAL A 118 3.08 -30.78 -3.19
C VAL A 118 4.19 -29.77 -2.93
N ASP A 119 4.90 -29.43 -4.00
CA ASP A 119 6.05 -28.53 -3.97
C ASP A 119 5.80 -27.30 -4.84
N GLN A 120 6.79 -26.40 -4.92
CA GLN A 120 6.73 -25.19 -5.73
C GLN A 120 6.40 -25.48 -7.21
N SER A 121 6.81 -26.63 -7.77
CA SER A 121 6.46 -27.05 -9.14
C SER A 121 4.95 -27.22 -9.36
N ASN A 122 4.18 -27.44 -8.30
CA ASN A 122 2.73 -27.59 -8.33
C ASN A 122 1.97 -26.28 -8.04
N LEU A 123 2.66 -25.22 -7.62
CA LEU A 123 2.06 -23.97 -7.23
C LEU A 123 1.98 -22.96 -8.38
N LEU A 124 0.76 -22.49 -8.66
CA LEU A 124 0.45 -21.35 -9.50
C LEU A 124 0.41 -20.11 -8.60
N LEU A 125 1.29 -19.13 -8.85
CA LEU A 125 1.38 -17.91 -8.04
C LEU A 125 0.32 -16.88 -8.44
N ARG A 126 -0.21 -16.16 -7.47
CA ARG A 126 -1.05 -14.98 -7.70
C ARG A 126 -0.31 -13.96 -8.57
N GLY A 127 -0.99 -13.43 -9.59
CA GLY A 127 -0.44 -12.42 -10.50
C GLY A 127 0.32 -12.99 -11.71
N ALA A 128 0.61 -14.29 -11.71
CA ALA A 128 1.07 -14.97 -12.91
C ALA A 128 -0.09 -15.14 -13.90
N ARG A 129 0.21 -15.15 -15.20
CA ARG A 129 -0.80 -15.37 -16.25
C ARG A 129 -0.70 -16.78 -16.80
N LEU A 130 -1.84 -17.45 -16.96
CA LEU A 130 -1.88 -18.73 -17.66
C LEU A 130 -1.65 -18.49 -19.16
N ARG A 131 -0.78 -19.28 -19.78
CA ARG A 131 -0.48 -19.19 -21.22
C ARG A 131 -0.40 -20.58 -21.81
N ASN A 132 -0.68 -20.74 -23.10
CA ASN A 132 -0.51 -22.01 -23.81
C ASN A 132 -1.19 -23.20 -23.08
N THR A 133 -2.28 -22.94 -22.36
CA THR A 133 -3.04 -23.94 -21.60
C THR A 133 -4.48 -23.45 -21.56
N LYS A 134 -5.40 -24.15 -22.22
CA LYS A 134 -6.80 -23.73 -22.38
C LYS A 134 -7.50 -23.50 -21.05
N TRP A 135 -7.26 -24.38 -20.08
CA TRP A 135 -7.77 -24.25 -18.73
C TRP A 135 -6.86 -24.98 -17.73
N ALA A 136 -6.83 -24.48 -16.50
CA ALA A 136 -6.20 -25.13 -15.36
C ALA A 136 -7.17 -25.11 -14.17
N ILE A 137 -7.26 -26.21 -13.44
CA ILE A 137 -8.08 -26.33 -12.23
C ILE A 137 -7.17 -26.63 -11.06
N GLY A 138 -7.36 -25.89 -9.97
CA GLY A 138 -6.60 -26.08 -8.76
C GLY A 138 -7.35 -25.72 -7.50
N VAL A 139 -6.74 -26.05 -6.37
CA VAL A 139 -7.20 -25.70 -5.03
C VAL A 139 -6.44 -24.47 -4.52
N VAL A 140 -7.16 -23.51 -3.96
CA VAL A 140 -6.54 -22.30 -3.41
C VAL A 140 -5.77 -22.63 -2.13
N ALA A 141 -4.48 -22.31 -2.09
CA ALA A 141 -3.63 -22.39 -0.92
C ALA A 141 -3.65 -21.06 -0.14
N TYR A 142 -3.04 -20.00 -0.67
CA TYR A 142 -2.98 -18.70 0.01
C TYR A 142 -3.90 -17.66 -0.63
N THR A 143 -4.53 -16.83 0.20
CA THR A 143 -5.45 -15.76 -0.26
C THR A 143 -5.03 -14.37 0.20
N GLY A 144 -5.37 -13.35 -0.58
CA GLY A 144 -5.22 -11.95 -0.16
C GLY A 144 -3.80 -11.59 0.30
N ARG A 145 -3.67 -11.15 1.54
CA ARG A 145 -2.38 -10.73 2.14
C ARG A 145 -1.45 -11.88 2.49
N GLU A 146 -1.96 -13.11 2.51
CA GLU A 146 -1.17 -14.31 2.78
C GLU A 146 -0.49 -14.86 1.52
N SER A 147 -0.91 -14.43 0.33
CA SER A 147 -0.25 -14.82 -0.92
C SER A 147 1.23 -14.42 -0.91
N LYS A 148 2.09 -15.26 -1.49
CA LYS A 148 3.55 -15.07 -1.48
C LYS A 148 3.95 -13.72 -2.10
N ILE A 149 3.24 -13.28 -3.14
CA ILE A 149 3.46 -11.97 -3.75
C ILE A 149 3.10 -10.81 -2.81
N ALA A 150 2.01 -10.94 -2.03
CA ALA A 150 1.61 -9.93 -1.07
C ALA A 150 2.53 -9.88 0.15
N GLN A 151 3.05 -11.04 0.59
CA GLN A 151 4.07 -11.13 1.64
C GLN A 151 5.42 -10.54 1.20
N ASN A 152 5.74 -10.62 -0.09
CA ASN A 152 6.94 -9.99 -0.67
C ASN A 152 6.73 -8.49 -0.99
N ALA A 153 5.49 -7.99 -0.93
CA ALA A 153 5.20 -6.58 -1.18
C ALA A 153 5.65 -5.71 0.00
N ARG A 154 6.52 -4.74 -0.27
CA ARG A 154 6.90 -3.74 0.72
C ARG A 154 5.75 -2.78 0.97
N SER A 155 5.46 -2.45 2.23
CA SER A 155 4.51 -1.39 2.57
C SER A 155 4.92 -0.10 1.84
N VAL A 156 3.96 0.52 1.15
CA VAL A 156 4.21 1.75 0.39
C VAL A 156 4.75 2.82 1.35
N PRO A 157 6.00 3.28 1.19
CA PRO A 157 6.52 4.33 2.05
C PRO A 157 5.81 5.66 1.72
N SER A 158 5.66 6.52 2.73
CA SER A 158 5.19 7.89 2.49
C SER A 158 6.15 8.61 1.55
N LYS A 159 5.65 9.02 0.38
CA LYS A 159 6.42 9.82 -0.59
C LYS A 159 6.37 11.28 -0.17
N GLN A 160 7.43 11.78 0.45
CA GLN A 160 7.61 13.21 0.73
C GLN A 160 8.71 13.76 -0.18
N SER A 161 8.48 14.92 -0.79
CA SER A 161 9.46 15.57 -1.64
C SER A 161 10.61 16.15 -0.81
N ASN A 162 11.80 16.25 -1.40
CA ASN A 162 12.88 17.02 -0.79
C ASN A 162 12.51 18.50 -0.67
N LEU A 163 11.66 19.02 -1.57
CA LEU A 163 11.14 20.38 -1.48
C LEU A 163 10.31 20.58 -0.22
N ASP A 164 9.48 19.62 0.18
CA ASP A 164 8.68 19.71 1.41
C ASP A 164 9.57 19.85 2.65
N LYS A 165 10.69 19.11 2.68
CA LYS A 165 11.68 19.19 3.76
C LYS A 165 12.36 20.55 3.81
N VAL A 166 12.72 21.10 2.65
CA VAL A 166 13.37 22.42 2.54
C VAL A 166 12.40 23.53 2.93
N THR A 167 11.15 23.48 2.46
CA THR A 167 10.09 24.43 2.82
C THR A 167 9.85 24.44 4.32
N ASN A 168 9.78 23.28 4.97
CA ASN A 168 9.65 23.18 6.43
C ASN A 168 10.84 23.81 7.17
N LYS A 169 12.07 23.61 6.66
CA LYS A 169 13.28 24.25 7.22
C LYS A 169 13.24 25.77 7.09
N ILE A 170 12.82 26.30 5.93
CA ILE A 170 12.68 27.75 5.71
C ILE A 170 11.60 28.33 6.62
N MET A 171 10.47 27.65 6.79
CA MET A 171 9.42 28.06 7.73
C MET A 171 9.96 28.22 9.15
N PHE A 172 10.74 27.26 9.64
CA PHE A 172 11.35 27.35 10.96
C PHE A 172 12.29 28.57 11.10
N VAL A 173 13.07 28.88 10.06
CA VAL A 173 13.95 30.05 10.03
C VAL A 173 13.14 31.35 10.06
N ILE A 174 12.06 31.44 9.28
CA ILE A 174 11.18 32.63 9.24
C ILE A 174 10.49 32.83 10.60
N PHE A 175 9.94 31.77 11.21
CA PHE A 175 9.32 31.85 12.53
C PHE A 175 10.32 32.30 13.61
N THR A 176 11.55 31.80 13.55
CA THR A 176 12.61 32.19 14.49
C THR A 176 12.99 33.67 14.29
N CYS A 177 13.17 34.11 13.05
CA CYS A 177 13.45 35.52 12.73
C CYS A 177 12.32 36.44 13.21
N MET A 178 11.06 36.04 12.98
CA MET A 178 9.88 36.77 13.45
C MET A 178 9.83 36.87 14.98
N ALA A 179 10.15 35.79 15.70
CA ALA A 179 10.24 35.80 17.16
C ALA A 179 11.36 36.74 17.68
N VAL A 180 12.48 36.83 16.96
CA VAL A 180 13.55 37.78 17.30
C VAL A 180 13.10 39.22 17.08
N VAL A 181 12.51 39.54 15.93
CA VAL A 181 12.07 40.92 15.62
C VAL A 181 10.94 41.37 16.57
N THR A 182 9.98 40.50 16.87
CA THR A 182 8.91 40.81 17.86
C THR A 182 9.49 41.10 19.25
N THR A 183 10.50 40.33 19.67
CA THR A 183 11.17 40.54 20.96
C THR A 183 11.96 41.86 20.97
N LEU A 184 12.67 42.19 19.89
CA LEU A 184 13.37 43.48 19.76
C LEU A 184 12.41 44.67 19.78
N SER A 185 11.27 44.57 19.09
CA SER A 185 10.22 45.60 19.11
C SER A 185 9.61 45.78 20.49
N LEU A 186 9.41 44.68 21.25
CA LEU A 186 8.96 44.76 22.64
C LEU A 186 9.99 45.49 23.52
N VAL A 187 11.26 45.12 23.44
CA VAL A 187 12.31 45.79 24.23
C VAL A 187 12.39 47.28 23.86
N GLY A 188 12.32 47.62 22.57
CA GLY A 188 12.28 49.00 22.11
C GLY A 188 11.07 49.77 22.65
N TYR A 189 9.90 49.13 22.69
CA TYR A 189 8.71 49.70 23.30
C TYR A 189 8.90 49.96 24.81
N LEU A 190 9.41 48.99 25.57
CA LEU A 190 9.63 49.14 27.01
C LEU A 190 10.66 50.23 27.35
N VAL A 191 11.73 50.34 26.56
CA VAL A 191 12.72 51.42 26.73
C VAL A 191 12.09 52.78 26.40
N PHE A 192 11.32 52.87 25.32
CA PHE A 192 10.64 54.10 24.94
C PHE A 192 9.64 54.56 25.99
N GLU A 193 8.86 53.63 26.54
CA GLU A 193 7.92 53.87 27.64
C GLU A 193 8.66 54.40 28.88
N ALA A 194 9.74 53.73 29.31
CA ALA A 194 10.53 54.15 30.46
C ALA A 194 11.16 55.56 30.33
N GLU A 195 11.52 55.98 29.12
CA GLU A 195 12.13 57.31 28.88
C GLU A 195 11.11 58.44 28.66
N ASN A 196 9.88 58.11 28.24
CA ASN A 196 8.89 59.10 27.79
C ASN A 196 7.59 59.10 28.59
N ASP A 197 7.49 58.29 29.65
CA ASP A 197 6.31 58.19 30.51
C ASP A 197 5.78 59.58 30.93
N ASP A 198 6.68 60.43 31.44
CA ASP A 198 6.37 61.80 31.89
C ASP A 198 5.86 62.74 30.77
N LYS A 199 6.16 62.45 29.50
CA LYS A 199 5.81 63.29 28.35
C LYS A 199 4.53 62.85 27.64
N LEU A 200 4.02 61.67 27.98
CA LEU A 200 2.91 61.02 27.28
C LEU A 200 1.59 61.15 28.06
N TYR A 201 1.43 62.21 28.86
CA TYR A 201 0.23 62.47 29.68
C TYR A 201 -1.09 62.44 28.90
N TYR A 202 -1.07 62.80 27.61
CA TYR A 202 -2.24 62.80 26.73
C TYR A 202 -2.66 61.40 26.24
N LEU A 203 -1.80 60.37 26.41
CA LEU A 203 -2.10 58.97 26.14
C LEU A 203 -2.79 58.27 27.32
N CYS A 204 -2.97 58.99 28.46
CA CYS A 204 -3.69 58.53 29.65
C CYS A 204 -3.14 57.22 30.25
N TYR A 205 -1.82 57.15 30.48
CA TYR A 205 -1.19 56.02 31.19
C TYR A 205 -1.34 56.09 32.72
N ASP A 206 -1.69 57.26 33.28
CA ASP A 206 -1.76 57.52 34.72
C ASP A 206 -3.22 57.58 35.20
N SER A 207 -3.51 56.89 36.32
CA SER A 207 -4.87 56.53 36.76
C SER A 207 -5.58 57.57 37.62
N ASP A 208 -4.97 58.70 38.00
CA ASP A 208 -5.44 59.35 39.23
C ASP A 208 -6.03 60.77 39.13
N ASN A 209 -6.04 61.50 38.00
CA ASN A 209 -6.70 62.83 38.00
C ASN A 209 -6.93 63.50 36.63
N SER A 210 -8.15 63.42 36.07
CA SER A 210 -8.77 64.57 35.36
C SER A 210 -10.24 64.32 34.98
N PRO A 211 -11.17 65.24 35.29
CA PRO A 211 -12.59 65.14 34.92
C PRO A 211 -12.95 66.07 33.74
N VAL A 212 -13.17 65.53 32.53
CA VAL A 212 -14.08 66.13 31.52
C VAL A 212 -14.46 65.13 30.41
N PRO A 213 -15.74 65.08 29.95
CA PRO A 213 -16.38 63.80 29.63
C PRO A 213 -17.03 63.77 28.24
N LEU A 214 -16.31 64.09 27.15
CA LEU A 214 -16.96 64.11 25.83
C LEU A 214 -16.32 63.33 24.70
N PHE A 215 -15.09 62.82 24.84
CA PHE A 215 -14.58 61.78 23.94
C PHE A 215 -13.63 60.86 24.71
N ARG A 216 -14.21 59.78 25.26
CA ARG A 216 -13.57 58.51 25.70
C ARG A 216 -13.23 58.41 27.20
N ASP A 217 -14.19 57.93 28.00
CA ASP A 217 -13.93 57.35 29.34
C ASP A 217 -13.42 55.88 29.23
N ASN A 218 -12.78 55.50 28.12
CA ASN A 218 -12.27 54.14 27.86
C ASN A 218 -10.91 53.92 28.55
N CYS A 219 -10.80 54.32 29.81
CA CYS A 219 -9.76 53.89 30.74
C CYS A 219 -10.39 52.90 31.72
N GLU A 220 -11.08 51.88 31.18
CA GLU A 220 -11.28 50.66 31.94
C GLU A 220 -9.87 50.12 32.19
N SER A 221 -9.52 49.94 33.46
CA SER A 221 -8.25 49.43 33.93
C SER A 221 -7.87 48.16 33.16
N ALA A 222 -7.17 48.35 32.03
CA ALA A 222 -6.36 47.31 31.47
C ALA A 222 -5.18 47.23 32.43
N ASP A 223 -5.33 46.35 33.45
CA ASP A 223 -4.24 45.89 34.29
C ASP A 223 -2.96 45.93 33.48
N SER A 224 -2.07 46.88 33.81
CA SER A 224 -0.73 47.09 33.25
C SER A 224 -0.52 46.30 31.96
N SER A 225 -0.84 46.86 30.78
CA SER A 225 -0.87 46.13 29.51
C SER A 225 0.26 45.11 29.47
N SER A 226 -0.07 43.83 29.71
CA SER A 226 0.98 42.88 30.08
C SER A 226 2.03 42.88 28.98
N SER A 227 3.32 42.93 29.32
CA SER A 227 4.39 42.92 28.30
C SER A 227 4.24 41.72 27.37
N VAL A 228 3.58 40.66 27.86
CA VAL A 228 3.11 39.51 27.09
C VAL A 228 2.03 39.88 26.05
N GLY A 229 1.00 40.64 26.41
CA GLY A 229 -0.02 41.14 25.48
C GLY A 229 0.55 42.04 24.38
N GLN A 230 1.50 42.91 24.72
CA GLN A 230 2.20 43.74 23.73
C GLN A 230 3.07 42.91 22.78
N TRP A 231 3.71 41.85 23.29
CA TRP A 231 4.43 40.88 22.46
C TRP A 231 3.53 40.21 21.42
N PHE A 232 2.32 39.78 21.81
CA PHE A 232 1.34 39.23 20.88
C PHE A 232 0.84 40.28 19.86
N THR A 233 0.68 41.54 20.26
CA THR A 233 0.34 42.63 19.34
C THR A 233 1.41 42.80 18.25
N PHE A 234 2.69 42.79 18.60
CA PHE A 234 3.78 42.82 17.61
C PHE A 234 3.83 41.55 16.75
N LEU A 235 3.50 40.38 17.32
CA LEU A 235 3.41 39.13 16.56
C LEU A 235 2.33 39.20 15.48
N ILE A 236 1.15 39.73 15.82
CA ILE A 236 0.05 39.92 14.87
C ILE A 236 0.45 40.94 13.79
N LEU A 237 1.13 42.03 14.18
CA LEU A 237 1.62 43.06 13.24
C LEU A 237 2.60 42.48 12.21
N TYR A 238 3.45 41.53 12.61
CA TYR A 238 4.40 40.85 11.72
C TYR A 238 3.91 39.53 11.12
N ASN A 239 2.62 39.17 11.27
CA ASN A 239 2.07 37.91 10.74
C ASN A 239 2.28 37.76 9.22
N ASN A 240 2.34 38.88 8.48
CA ASN A 240 2.61 38.91 7.05
C ASN A 240 3.99 38.33 6.63
N PHE A 241 4.93 38.16 7.57
CA PHE A 241 6.20 37.48 7.29
C PHE A 241 6.04 35.98 7.07
N VAL A 242 4.96 35.37 7.55
CA VAL A 242 4.64 33.96 7.31
C VAL A 242 3.74 33.90 6.06
N PRO A 243 4.26 33.56 4.88
CA PRO A 243 3.43 33.43 3.69
C PRO A 243 2.52 32.21 3.82
N ILE A 244 1.29 32.45 4.29
CA ILE A 244 0.25 31.41 4.44
C ILE A 244 -0.03 30.72 3.10
N SER A 245 0.10 31.47 1.99
CA SER A 245 -0.11 30.96 0.64
C SER A 245 1.03 30.08 0.12
N LEU A 246 2.23 30.07 0.72
CA LEU A 246 3.39 29.35 0.17
C LEU A 246 3.08 27.87 -0.07
N TYR A 247 2.48 27.21 0.92
CA TYR A 247 2.17 25.78 0.83
C TYR A 247 1.17 25.49 -0.31
N VAL A 248 0.08 26.24 -0.35
CA VAL A 248 -0.96 26.09 -1.40
C VAL A 248 -0.39 26.40 -2.79
N THR A 249 0.49 27.41 -2.90
CA THR A 249 1.12 27.73 -4.19
C THR A 249 2.06 26.62 -4.66
N LEU A 250 2.81 25.98 -3.76
CA LEU A 250 3.66 24.84 -4.11
C LEU A 250 2.84 23.63 -4.57
N GLU A 251 1.73 23.32 -3.89
CA GLU A 251 0.83 22.26 -4.32
C GLU A 251 0.23 22.54 -5.70
N MET A 252 -0.21 23.77 -5.96
CA MET A 252 -0.73 24.18 -7.27
C MET A 252 0.33 24.06 -8.37
N VAL A 253 1.58 24.48 -8.11
CA VAL A 253 2.68 24.33 -9.07
C VAL A 253 2.94 22.86 -9.36
N ASN A 254 2.99 22.00 -8.34
CA ASN A 254 3.18 20.56 -8.52
C ASN A 254 2.04 19.93 -9.33
N PHE A 255 0.80 20.37 -9.11
CA PHE A 255 -0.37 19.91 -9.87
C PHE A 255 -0.26 20.28 -11.36
N ILE A 256 0.09 21.53 -11.66
CA ILE A 256 0.26 21.99 -13.04
C ILE A 256 1.45 21.29 -13.71
N GLN A 257 2.57 21.11 -13.00
CA GLN A 257 3.73 20.36 -13.51
C GLN A 257 3.37 18.91 -13.82
N ALA A 258 2.57 18.26 -12.98
CA ALA A 258 2.10 16.90 -13.23
C ALA A 258 1.23 16.84 -14.50
N ALA A 259 0.36 17.83 -14.73
CA ALA A 259 -0.43 17.92 -15.96
C ALA A 259 0.46 18.09 -17.21
N PHE A 260 1.50 18.93 -17.15
CA PHE A 260 2.45 19.08 -18.26
C PHE A 260 3.28 17.83 -18.54
N ILE A 261 3.61 17.04 -17.51
CA ILE A 261 4.29 15.75 -17.67
C ILE A 261 3.36 14.75 -18.37
N ASP A 262 2.06 14.73 -18.03
CA ASP A 262 1.09 13.82 -18.64
C ASP A 262 0.82 14.16 -20.13
N GLU A 263 0.87 15.44 -20.49
CA GLU A 263 0.66 15.92 -21.87
C GLU A 263 1.91 15.88 -22.77
N ASP A 264 3.05 15.38 -22.28
CA ASP A 264 4.30 15.35 -23.07
C ASP A 264 4.29 14.21 -24.12
N ILE A 265 4.20 14.59 -25.39
CA ILE A 265 4.21 13.66 -26.53
C ILE A 265 5.54 12.89 -26.66
N LEU A 266 6.66 13.41 -26.14
CA LEU A 266 7.94 12.69 -26.16
C LEU A 266 7.97 11.53 -25.17
N MET A 267 7.09 11.53 -24.16
CA MET A 267 6.91 10.44 -23.20
C MET A 267 5.77 9.48 -23.60
N TYR A 268 5.11 9.72 -24.74
CA TYR A 268 4.05 8.87 -25.26
C TYR A 268 4.61 7.66 -26.01
N ASP A 269 4.25 6.46 -25.56
CA ASP A 269 4.56 5.18 -26.24
C ASP A 269 3.31 4.64 -26.95
N GLU A 270 3.34 4.66 -28.28
CA GLU A 270 2.27 4.12 -29.16
C GLU A 270 1.97 2.64 -28.90
N THR A 271 2.94 1.87 -28.41
CA THR A 271 2.82 0.42 -28.28
C THR A 271 2.08 -0.02 -27.02
N GLN A 272 2.18 0.74 -25.91
CA GLN A 272 1.50 0.41 -24.66
C GLN A 272 0.00 0.76 -24.67
N VAL A 273 -0.40 1.81 -25.37
CA VAL A 273 -1.82 2.24 -25.44
C VAL A 273 -2.68 1.30 -26.29
N ARG A 274 -2.11 0.65 -27.31
CA ARG A 274 -2.83 -0.33 -28.15
C ARG A 274 -3.27 -1.60 -27.42
N ALA A 275 -2.75 -1.88 -26.21
CA ALA A 275 -3.11 -3.08 -25.45
C ALA A 275 -4.39 -2.94 -24.60
N GLY A 276 -4.99 -1.74 -24.49
CA GLY A 276 -6.15 -1.52 -23.60
C GLY A 276 -7.16 -0.45 -24.02
N GLN A 277 -7.03 0.14 -25.21
CA GLN A 277 -7.94 1.15 -25.73
C GLN A 277 -8.25 0.87 -27.21
N GLU A 278 -9.00 -0.19 -27.50
CA GLU A 278 -9.94 -0.11 -28.63
C GLU A 278 -11.11 0.75 -28.14
N LYS A 279 -11.17 1.99 -28.63
CA LYS A 279 -12.41 2.78 -28.63
C LYS A 279 -13.33 2.28 -29.73
#